data_AF-A0A953MG52-F1
#
_entry.id   AF-A0A953MG52-F1
#
_cell.length_a   1.000
_cell.length_b   1.000
_cell.length_c   1.000
_cell.angle_alpha   90.00
_cell.angle_beta   90.00
_cell.angle_gamma   90.00
#
_symmetry.space_group_name_H-M   'P 1'
#
loop_
_entity.id
_entity.type
_entity.pdbx_description
1 polymer ?
#
loop_
_entity_poly.entity_id
_entity_poly.type
_entity_poly.pdbx_seq_one_letter_code
_entity_poly.pdbx_strand_id
1 'polypeptide(L)'
;MKLQTINLGVRFLLELAAIVSMAVWSWGLSDSWIRFLIAPGITITLAAIWATFTVPNDGGRTSKSLITTPGIIRFIIELLIFTFAIWTLYDMSLEILSIVIGAILLLHYLLSYKRVLWLLAKNN
;
A
#
# COMPACT_ATOMS: atom_id res chain seq x y z
N MET A 1 18.99 12.37 7.19
CA MET A 1 19.32 11.57 5.98
C MET A 1 19.13 10.06 6.19
N LYS A 2 19.86 9.38 7.09
CA LYS A 2 19.79 7.90 7.25
C LYS A 2 18.40 7.31 7.56
N LEU A 3 17.65 7.88 8.51
CA LEU A 3 16.33 7.34 8.92
C LEU A 3 15.27 7.46 7.82
N GLN A 4 15.31 8.53 7.02
CA GLN A 4 14.35 8.73 5.93
C GLN A 4 14.56 7.71 4.80
N THR A 5 15.82 7.41 4.45
CA THR A 5 16.14 6.41 3.42
C THR A 5 15.75 5.00 3.85
N ILE A 6 16.03 4.62 5.10
CA ILE A 6 15.63 3.31 5.65
C ILE A 6 14.10 3.18 5.61
N ASN A 7 13.40 4.22 6.05
CA ASN A 7 11.95 4.23 6.08
C ASN A 7 11.31 4.13 4.68
N LEU A 8 11.96 4.69 3.66
CA LEU A 8 11.56 4.50 2.26
C LEU A 8 11.80 3.07 1.78
N GLY A 9 12.92 2.45 2.17
CA GLY A 9 13.20 1.04 1.89
C GLY A 9 12.17 0.10 2.54
N VAL A 10 11.82 0.36 3.81
CA VAL A 10 10.76 -0.38 4.51
C VAL A 10 9.42 -0.23 3.78
N ARG A 11 9.06 0.99 3.39
CA ARG A 11 7.85 1.25 2.61
C ARG A 11 7.83 0.44 1.31
N PHE A 12 8.93 0.42 0.57
CA PHE A 12 9.03 -0.36 -0.66
C PHE A 12 8.87 -1.87 -0.42
N LEU A 13 9.46 -2.40 0.65
CA LEU A 13 9.28 -3.82 1.02
C LEU A 13 7.84 -4.12 1.42
N LEU A 14 7.17 -3.22 2.12
CA LEU A 14 5.74 -3.35 2.44
C LEU A 14 4.89 -3.32 1.16
N GLU A 15 5.21 -2.45 0.19
CA GLU A 15 4.52 -2.39 -1.10
C GLU A 15 4.66 -3.72 -1.88
N LEU A 16 5.86 -4.30 -1.91
CA LEU A 16 6.09 -5.62 -2.52
C LEU A 16 5.32 -6.73 -1.79
N ALA A 17 5.36 -6.76 -0.45
CA ALA A 17 4.64 -7.74 0.35
C ALA A 17 3.12 -7.63 0.13
N ALA A 18 2.61 -6.41 -0.01
CA ALA A 18 1.21 -6.16 -0.30
C ALA A 18 0.82 -6.73 -1.67
N ILE A 19 1.59 -6.43 -2.72
CA ILE A 19 1.33 -6.97 -4.07
C ILE A 19 1.36 -8.50 -4.07
N VAL A 20 2.38 -9.11 -3.47
CA VAL A 20 2.55 -10.57 -3.44
C VAL A 20 1.42 -11.24 -2.67
N SER A 21 1.09 -10.76 -1.46
CA SER A 21 0.01 -11.34 -0.65
C SER A 21 -1.34 -11.29 -1.35
N MET A 22 -1.69 -10.13 -1.94
CA MET A 22 -2.95 -9.98 -2.67
C MET A 22 -2.97 -10.81 -3.96
N ALA A 23 -1.87 -10.92 -4.69
CA ALA A 23 -1.78 -11.76 -5.88
C ALA A 23 -1.98 -13.25 -5.53
N VAL A 24 -1.30 -13.76 -4.50
CA VAL A 24 -1.44 -15.15 -4.05
C VAL A 24 -2.85 -15.41 -3.54
N TRP A 25 -3.40 -14.51 -2.71
CA TRP A 25 -4.77 -14.62 -2.20
C TRP A 25 -5.80 -14.64 -3.34
N SER A 26 -5.68 -13.71 -4.29
CA SER A 26 -6.61 -13.61 -5.43
C SER A 26 -6.61 -14.84 -6.33
N TRP A 27 -5.48 -15.55 -6.41
CA TRP A 27 -5.37 -16.80 -7.16
C TRP A 27 -6.20 -17.93 -6.52
N GLY A 28 -6.31 -17.92 -5.19
CA GLY A 28 -7.08 -18.91 -4.42
C GLY A 28 -8.60 -18.69 -4.42
N LEU A 29 -9.10 -17.59 -5.00
CA LEU A 29 -10.54 -17.27 -4.99
C LEU A 29 -11.39 -18.15 -5.91
N SER A 30 -10.78 -18.89 -6.84
CA SER A 30 -11.51 -19.74 -7.78
C SER A 30 -10.63 -20.86 -8.32
N ASP A 31 -11.18 -22.08 -8.38
CA ASP A 31 -10.52 -23.22 -9.03
C ASP A 31 -10.68 -23.23 -10.56
N SER A 32 -11.62 -22.45 -11.09
CA SER A 32 -11.88 -22.33 -12.52
C SER A 32 -10.85 -21.44 -13.24
N TRP A 33 -10.85 -21.49 -14.58
CA TRP A 33 -10.04 -20.66 -15.46
C TRP A 33 -10.22 -19.15 -15.22
N ILE A 34 -11.33 -18.74 -14.60
CA ILE A 34 -11.58 -17.33 -14.26
C ILE A 34 -10.53 -16.76 -13.30
N ARG A 35 -9.78 -17.58 -12.55
CA ARG A 35 -8.64 -17.13 -11.72
C ARG A 35 -7.58 -16.37 -12.51
N PHE A 36 -7.39 -16.72 -13.78
CA PHE A 36 -6.46 -16.04 -14.69
C PHE A 36 -6.92 -14.62 -15.05
N LEU A 37 -8.20 -14.29 -14.83
CA LEU A 37 -8.72 -12.93 -14.95
C LEU A 37 -8.74 -12.22 -13.59
N ILE A 38 -9.17 -12.91 -12.54
CA ILE A 38 -9.31 -12.33 -11.18
C ILE A 38 -7.96 -11.88 -10.63
N ALA A 39 -6.95 -12.76 -10.65
CA ALA A 39 -5.66 -12.46 -10.01
C ALA A 39 -4.93 -11.25 -10.62
N PRO A 40 -4.73 -11.18 -11.95
CA PRO A 40 -4.19 -9.97 -12.55
C PRO A 40 -5.16 -8.80 -12.46
N GLY A 41 -6.48 -9.03 -12.53
CA GLY A 41 -7.49 -7.97 -12.41
C GLY A 41 -7.38 -7.20 -11.09
N ILE A 42 -7.29 -7.90 -9.96
CA ILE A 42 -7.11 -7.28 -8.63
C ILE A 42 -5.77 -6.53 -8.56
N THR A 43 -4.69 -7.17 -9.00
CA THR A 43 -3.35 -6.58 -8.97
C THR A 43 -3.25 -5.30 -9.82
N ILE A 44 -3.76 -5.33 -11.05
CA ILE A 44 -3.78 -4.19 -11.97
C ILE A 44 -4.66 -3.07 -11.42
N THR A 45 -5.83 -3.40 -10.88
CA THR A 45 -6.74 -2.40 -10.30
C THR A 45 -6.07 -1.65 -9.14
N LEU A 46 -5.41 -2.38 -8.24
CA LEU A 46 -4.70 -1.77 -7.11
C LEU A 46 -3.51 -0.93 -7.56
N ALA A 47 -2.73 -1.41 -8.54
CA ALA A 47 -1.64 -0.64 -9.12
C ALA A 47 -2.14 0.64 -9.80
N ALA A 48 -3.28 0.57 -10.50
CA ALA A 48 -3.92 1.72 -11.13
C ALA A 48 -4.40 2.74 -10.08
N ILE A 49 -5.04 2.29 -8.99
CA ILE A 49 -5.43 3.16 -7.87
C ILE A 49 -4.18 3.84 -7.29
N TRP A 50 -3.12 3.07 -7.03
CA TRP A 50 -1.88 3.59 -6.46
C TRP A 50 -1.18 4.61 -7.36
N ALA A 51 -1.18 4.38 -8.68
CA ALA A 51 -0.54 5.26 -9.65
C ALA A 51 -1.36 6.51 -9.99
N THR A 52 -2.69 6.40 -9.99
CA THR A 52 -3.59 7.49 -10.38
C THR A 52 -3.69 8.56 -9.30
N PHE A 53 -3.85 8.15 -8.04
CA PHE A 53 -4.07 9.07 -6.92
C PHE A 53 -2.74 9.44 -6.27
N THR A 54 -2.16 10.58 -6.66
CA THR A 54 -0.90 11.04 -6.08
C THR A 54 -1.06 12.41 -5.40
N VAL A 55 -0.22 12.66 -4.40
CA VAL A 55 -0.15 13.95 -3.69
C VAL A 55 1.00 14.74 -4.28
N PRO A 56 0.78 16.00 -4.71
CA PRO A 56 1.84 16.86 -5.19
C PRO A 56 2.91 17.08 -4.12
N ASN A 57 4.17 17.15 -4.54
CA ASN A 57 5.29 17.50 -3.65
C ASN A 57 5.59 16.48 -2.52
N ASP A 58 5.11 15.23 -2.62
CA ASP A 58 5.52 14.12 -1.74
C ASP A 58 6.96 13.69 -2.07
N GLY A 59 7.92 14.44 -1.53
CA GLY A 59 9.27 13.99 -1.19
C GLY A 59 10.11 13.31 -2.28
N GLY A 60 10.04 13.74 -3.54
CA GLY A 60 10.94 13.28 -4.60
C GLY A 60 10.27 12.83 -5.91
N ARG A 61 8.94 12.82 -5.98
CA ARG A 61 8.21 12.52 -7.23
C ARG A 61 7.88 13.81 -7.99
N THR A 62 8.64 14.11 -9.04
CA THR A 62 8.28 15.04 -10.13
C THR A 62 7.29 14.40 -11.11
N SER A 63 6.43 13.50 -10.63
CA SER A 63 5.48 12.80 -11.49
C SER A 63 4.35 13.76 -11.85
N LYS A 64 4.26 14.10 -13.14
CA LYS A 64 3.05 14.67 -13.77
C LYS A 64 1.85 13.84 -13.31
N SER A 65 1.10 14.32 -12.32
CA SER A 65 -0.03 13.59 -11.76
C SER A 65 -1.18 13.60 -12.75
N LEU A 66 -1.87 12.46 -12.90
CA LEU A 66 -3.13 12.42 -13.65
C LEU A 66 -4.26 13.06 -12.84
N ILE A 67 -4.30 12.81 -11.52
CA ILE A 67 -5.28 13.37 -10.60
C ILE A 67 -4.56 13.78 -9.31
N THR A 68 -4.51 15.09 -9.07
CA THR A 68 -4.03 15.64 -7.80
C THR A 68 -5.05 15.34 -6.70
N THR A 69 -4.63 14.61 -5.67
CA THR A 69 -5.49 14.27 -4.53
C THR A 69 -5.06 14.94 -3.24
N PRO A 70 -6.01 15.32 -2.37
CA PRO A 70 -5.71 15.73 -1.00
C PRO A 70 -4.91 14.66 -0.26
N GLY A 71 -3.99 15.10 0.61
CA GLY A 71 -3.13 14.20 1.38
C GLY A 71 -3.91 13.18 2.21
N ILE A 72 -5.05 13.58 2.77
CA ILE A 72 -5.96 12.69 3.51
C ILE A 72 -6.49 11.54 2.64
N ILE A 73 -6.87 11.81 1.38
CA ILE A 73 -7.40 10.78 0.47
C ILE A 73 -6.29 9.79 0.15
N ARG A 74 -5.08 10.28 -0.15
CA ARG A 74 -3.93 9.41 -0.38
C ARG A 74 -3.62 8.56 0.85
N PHE A 75 -3.66 9.13 2.04
CA PHE A 75 -3.42 8.39 3.27
C PHE A 75 -4.46 7.29 3.49
N ILE A 76 -5.75 7.56 3.24
CA ILE A 76 -6.81 6.56 3.32
C ILE A 76 -6.58 5.43 2.30
N ILE A 77 -6.21 5.76 1.06
CA ILE A 77 -5.90 4.76 0.03
C ILE A 77 -4.72 3.89 0.47
N GLU A 78 -3.63 4.50 0.97
CA GLU A 78 -2.47 3.77 1.48
C GLU A 78 -2.89 2.81 2.60
N LEU A 79 -3.67 3.30 3.57
CA LEU A 79 -4.15 2.50 4.70
C LEU A 79 -5.04 1.33 4.25
N LEU A 80 -6.00 1.58 3.37
CA LEU A 80 -6.90 0.55 2.84
C LEU A 80 -6.13 -0.55 2.13
N ILE A 81 -5.15 -0.19 1.28
CA ILE A 81 -4.36 -1.16 0.53
C ILE A 81 -3.50 -2.02 1.47
N PHE A 82 -2.81 -1.39 2.43
CA PHE A 82 -1.97 -2.15 3.35
C PHE A 82 -2.78 -2.98 4.35
N THR A 83 -3.89 -2.46 4.88
CA THR A 83 -4.77 -3.24 5.74
C THR A 83 -5.41 -4.40 4.99
N PHE A 84 -5.80 -4.20 3.73
CA PHE A 84 -6.30 -5.29 2.90
C PHE A 84 -5.24 -6.37 2.67
N ALA A 85 -3.98 -6.00 2.40
CA ALA A 85 -2.88 -6.96 2.31
C ALA A 85 -2.62 -7.74 3.61
N ILE A 86 -2.74 -7.10 4.78
CA ILE A 86 -2.62 -7.79 6.07
C ILE A 86 -3.79 -8.77 6.27
N TRP A 87 -4.99 -8.36 5.85
CA TRP A 87 -6.18 -9.19 5.93
C TRP A 87 -6.10 -10.40 4.98
N THR A 88 -5.58 -10.26 3.76
CA THR A 88 -5.41 -11.41 2.86
C THR A 88 -4.43 -12.44 3.42
N LEU A 89 -3.35 -12.00 4.10
CA LEU A 89 -2.46 -12.92 4.82
C LEU A 89 -3.18 -13.67 5.95
N TYR A 90 -4.04 -12.98 6.69
CA TYR A 90 -4.85 -13.59 7.74
C TYR A 90 -5.85 -14.61 7.17
N ASP A 91 -6.54 -14.26 6.08
CA ASP A 91 -7.50 -15.12 5.38
C ASP A 91 -6.84 -16.42 4.85
N MET A 92 -5.60 -16.31 4.36
CA MET A 92 -4.78 -17.46 3.97
C MET A 92 -4.20 -18.26 5.17
N SER A 93 -4.62 -17.98 6.41
CA SER A 93 -4.12 -18.59 7.66
C SER A 93 -2.63 -18.36 7.92
N LEU A 94 -2.02 -17.32 7.31
CA LEU A 94 -0.63 -16.92 7.53
C LEU A 94 -0.53 -15.89 8.66
N GLU A 95 -1.04 -16.25 9.84
CA GLU A 95 -1.24 -15.32 10.97
C GLU A 95 0.05 -14.64 11.43
N ILE A 96 1.15 -15.39 11.55
CA ILE A 96 2.45 -14.83 11.96
C ILE A 96 2.90 -13.76 10.97
N LEU A 97 2.76 -14.01 9.66
CA LEU A 97 3.12 -13.02 8.63
C LEU A 97 2.19 -11.81 8.67
N SER A 98 0.88 -12.02 8.87
CA SER A 98 -0.10 -10.94 9.04
C SER A 98 0.29 -10.02 10.21
N ILE A 99 0.62 -10.59 11.37
CA ILE A 99 1.06 -9.85 12.57
C ILE A 99 2.38 -9.13 12.31
N VAL A 100 3.38 -9.81 11.73
CA VAL A 100 4.70 -9.22 11.47
C VAL A 100 4.60 -8.05 10.49
N ILE A 101 3.90 -8.22 9.36
CA ILE A 101 3.70 -7.15 8.38
C ILE A 101 2.88 -5.99 8.99
N GLY A 102 1.85 -6.30 9.77
CA GLY A 102 1.08 -5.29 10.50
C GLY A 102 1.91 -4.49 11.49
N ALA A 103 2.76 -5.15 12.28
CA ALA A 103 3.67 -4.49 13.22
C ALA A 103 4.69 -3.60 12.48
N ILE A 104 5.27 -4.07 11.38
CA ILE A 104 6.19 -3.29 10.55
C ILE A 104 5.49 -2.06 9.96
N LEU A 105 4.25 -2.22 9.47
CA LEU A 105 3.44 -1.11 8.96
C LEU A 105 3.18 -0.04 10.04
N LEU A 106 2.79 -0.47 11.25
CA LEU A 106 2.58 0.45 12.37
C LEU A 106 3.87 1.19 12.74
N LEU A 107 4.99 0.49 12.86
CA LEU A 107 6.28 1.10 13.12
C LEU A 107 6.69 2.07 12.01
N HIS A 108 6.45 1.71 10.74
CA HIS A 108 6.67 2.58 9.60
C HIS A 108 5.88 3.88 9.73
N TYR A 109 4.57 3.82 10.04
CA TYR A 109 3.77 5.02 10.22
C TYR A 109 4.22 5.87 11.41
N LEU A 110 4.59 5.24 12.53
CA LEU A 110 5.13 5.94 13.71
C LEU A 110 6.43 6.68 13.38
N LEU A 111 7.35 6.03 12.67
CA LEU A 111 8.60 6.67 12.23
C LEU A 111 8.36 7.73 11.15
N SER A 112 7.27 7.60 10.39
CA SER A 112 6.84 8.53 9.35
C SER A 112 5.86 9.60 9.83
N TYR A 113 5.70 9.80 11.15
CA TYR A 113 4.63 10.64 11.68
C TYR A 113 4.62 12.06 11.09
N LYS A 114 5.79 12.62 10.77
CA LYS A 114 5.90 13.94 10.12
C LYS A 114 5.24 13.97 8.74
N ARG A 115 5.38 12.90 7.94
CA ARG A 115 4.70 12.76 6.64
C ARG A 115 3.21 12.57 6.84
N VAL A 116 2.81 11.75 7.82
CA VAL A 116 1.39 11.54 8.14
C VAL A 116 0.73 12.87 8.53
N LEU A 117 1.34 13.62 9.45
CA LEU A 117 0.85 14.94 9.85
C LEU A 117 0.82 15.93 8.67
N TRP A 118 1.79 15.87 7.75
CA TRP A 118 1.78 16.70 6.54
C TRP A 118 0.64 16.32 5.57
N LEU A 119 0.35 15.02 5.42
CA LEU A 119 -0.79 14.54 4.61
C LEU A 119 -2.14 14.93 5.22
N LEU A 120 -2.22 14.97 6.55
CA LEU A 120 -3.41 15.37 7.30
C LEU A 120 -3.55 16.89 7.40
N ALA A 121 -2.44 17.63 7.36
CA ALA A 121 -2.44 19.07 7.34
C ALA A 121 -3.14 19.55 6.05
N LYS A 122 -4.12 20.44 6.23
CA LYS A 122 -4.89 21.02 5.14
C LYS A 122 -4.00 21.98 4.33
N ASN A 123 -3.23 21.43 3.41
CA ASN A 123 -2.60 22.22 2.35
C ASN A 123 -3.66 22.42 1.26
N ASN A 124 -4.48 23.46 1.47
CA ASN A 124 -5.28 24.06 0.41
C ASN A 124 -4.38 24.75 -0.61
#